data_AF-A0A914T723-F1
#
_entry.id   AF-A0A914T723-F1
#
_cell.length_a   1.000
_cell.length_b   1.000
_cell.length_c   1.000
_cell.angle_alpha   90.00
_cell.angle_beta   90.00
_cell.angle_gamma   90.00
#
_symmetry.space_group_name_H-M   'P 1'
#
loop_
_entity.id
_entity.type
_entity.pdbx_description
1 polymer ?
#
loop_
_entity_poly.entity_id
_entity_poly.type
_entity_poly.pdbx_seq_one_letter_code
_entity_poly.pdbx_strand_id
1 'polypeptide(L)'
;MPACSGTVAVAGCINNLCGQGYFCSPDNYCCRCSSGATSGPCVNNLCPAGFACNTNDFCCPIGTSAVLDVCVNGLCPTGYECGIGNLCYQSNSG
;
A
#
# COMPACT_ATOMS: atom_id res chain seq x y z
N MET A 1 8.12 -15.69 4.57
CA MET A 1 7.20 -15.71 3.42
C MET A 1 6.46 -14.38 3.44
N PRO A 2 6.62 -13.50 2.45
CA PRO A 2 5.87 -12.25 2.42
C PRO A 2 4.40 -12.54 2.11
N ALA A 3 3.50 -12.25 3.06
CA ALA A 3 2.07 -12.55 2.96
C ALA A 3 1.22 -11.34 2.54
N CYS A 4 1.86 -10.16 2.44
CA CYS A 4 1.24 -8.89 2.10
C CYS A 4 1.90 -8.35 0.82
N SER A 5 1.73 -9.03 -0.31
CA SER A 5 2.28 -8.63 -1.62
C SER A 5 3.75 -8.19 -1.58
N GLY A 6 4.58 -8.94 -0.87
CA GLY A 6 6.02 -8.62 -0.71
C GLY A 6 6.42 -8.09 0.68
N THR A 7 5.48 -7.71 1.54
CA THR A 7 5.79 -7.27 2.92
C THR A 7 5.40 -8.30 3.99
N VAL A 8 5.92 -8.07 5.20
CA VAL A 8 5.69 -8.91 6.38
C VAL A 8 4.31 -8.64 6.98
N ALA A 9 3.57 -9.72 7.23
CA ALA A 9 2.34 -9.70 8.00
C ALA A 9 2.59 -9.23 9.44
N VAL A 10 1.64 -8.49 9.99
CA VAL A 10 1.69 -8.00 11.38
C VAL A 10 1.08 -9.01 12.34
N ALA A 11 0.02 -9.67 11.92
CA ALA A 11 -0.71 -10.68 12.67
C ALA A 11 -1.42 -11.65 11.73
N GLY A 12 -2.01 -12.71 12.27
CA GLY A 12 -3.00 -13.53 11.55
C GLY A 12 -4.38 -12.86 11.61
N CYS A 13 -5.18 -13.02 10.56
CA CYS A 13 -6.57 -12.58 10.60
C CYS A 13 -7.38 -13.42 11.59
N ILE A 14 -8.28 -12.76 12.32
CA ILE A 14 -9.20 -13.43 13.25
C ILE A 14 -10.60 -13.18 12.71
N ASN A 15 -11.28 -14.23 12.22
CA ASN A 15 -12.60 -14.11 11.58
C ASN A 15 -12.65 -13.09 10.42
N ASN A 16 -11.64 -13.07 9.54
CA ASN A 16 -11.49 -12.08 8.45
C ASN A 16 -11.42 -10.62 8.92
N LEU A 17 -11.20 -10.41 10.22
CA LEU A 17 -11.05 -9.09 10.81
C LEU A 17 -9.61 -8.92 11.27
N CYS A 18 -9.09 -7.73 11.02
CA CYS A 18 -7.85 -7.25 11.58
C CYS A 18 -8.16 -6.02 12.44
N GLY A 19 -7.22 -5.63 13.30
CA GLY A 19 -7.38 -4.42 14.11
C GLY A 19 -7.72 -3.19 13.27
N GLN A 20 -8.19 -2.12 13.92
CA GLN A 20 -8.54 -0.89 13.24
C GLN A 20 -7.44 -0.42 12.30
N GLY A 21 -7.76 -0.19 11.02
CA GLY A 21 -6.82 0.26 9.99
C GLY A 21 -5.90 -0.82 9.40
N TYR A 22 -6.08 -2.10 9.73
CA TYR A 22 -5.38 -3.22 9.08
C TYR A 22 -6.30 -3.93 8.09
N PHE A 23 -5.71 -4.52 7.05
CA PHE A 23 -6.45 -5.26 6.02
C PHE A 23 -6.12 -6.74 6.08
N CYS A 24 -7.15 -7.58 6.02
CA CYS A 24 -6.96 -9.02 5.93
C CYS A 24 -6.64 -9.42 4.50
N SER A 25 -5.47 -10.02 4.30
CA SER A 25 -5.04 -10.62 3.03
C SER A 25 -5.81 -11.92 2.76
N PRO A 26 -6.02 -12.33 1.49
CA PRO A 26 -6.58 -13.64 1.15
C PRO A 26 -5.85 -14.82 1.82
N ASP A 27 -4.58 -14.67 2.15
CA ASP A 27 -3.79 -15.66 2.87
C ASP A 27 -4.06 -15.72 4.40
N ASN A 28 -5.11 -15.06 4.90
CA ASN A 28 -5.45 -14.97 6.34
C ASN A 28 -4.38 -14.25 7.19
N TYR A 29 -3.72 -13.24 6.62
CA TYR A 29 -2.76 -12.41 7.34
C TYR A 29 -3.19 -10.95 7.40
N CYS A 30 -2.98 -10.30 8.55
CA CYS A 30 -3.20 -8.88 8.76
C CYS A 30 -2.03 -8.07 8.22
N CYS A 31 -2.31 -7.32 7.16
CA CYS A 31 -1.40 -6.40 6.53
C CYS A 31 -1.69 -4.98 7.01
N ARG A 32 -0.64 -4.16 7.16
CA ARG A 32 -0.79 -2.72 7.47
C ARG A 32 -1.61 -2.00 6.41
N CYS A 33 -1.46 -2.42 5.16
CA CYS A 33 -2.17 -1.87 4.01
C CYS A 33 -2.69 -3.01 3.13
N SER A 34 -3.76 -2.74 2.37
CA SER A 34 -4.40 -3.74 1.52
C SER A 34 -3.48 -4.34 0.45
N SER A 35 -2.52 -3.55 -0.05
CA SER A 35 -1.51 -4.00 -1.01
C SER A 35 -0.16 -4.29 -0.35
N GLY A 36 -0.09 -4.28 0.99
CA GLY A 36 1.13 -4.51 1.77
C GLY A 36 2.22 -3.44 1.67
N ALA A 37 2.21 -2.60 0.64
CA ALA A 37 3.14 -1.48 0.50
C ALA A 37 2.89 -0.43 1.60
N THR A 38 3.94 -0.03 2.30
CA THR A 38 3.92 1.04 3.30
C THR A 38 5.09 1.97 3.04
N SER A 39 4.86 3.27 3.04
CA SER A 39 5.95 4.25 2.94
C SER A 39 6.60 4.57 4.30
N GLY A 40 6.04 4.03 5.39
CA GLY A 40 6.45 4.31 6.77
C GLY A 40 5.34 4.93 7.62
N PRO A 41 5.66 5.41 8.82
CA PRO A 41 4.70 6.09 9.68
C PRO A 41 4.30 7.45 9.11
N CYS A 42 3.08 7.88 9.41
CA CYS A 42 2.61 9.21 9.06
C CYS A 42 3.39 10.28 9.85
N VAL A 43 3.81 11.32 9.16
CA VAL A 43 4.48 12.46 9.81
C VAL A 43 3.50 13.62 9.80
N ASN A 44 2.96 14.00 10.97
CA ASN A 44 2.01 15.11 11.09
C ASN A 44 0.76 14.94 10.20
N ASN A 45 0.21 13.71 10.17
CA ASN A 45 -0.88 13.26 9.30
C ASN A 45 -0.62 13.44 7.80
N LEU A 46 0.62 13.70 7.41
CA LEU A 46 1.07 13.81 6.04
C LEU A 46 1.78 12.51 5.67
N CYS A 47 1.39 12.02 4.51
CA CYS A 47 2.06 10.93 3.84
C CYS A 47 2.60 11.44 2.51
N PRO A 48 3.66 10.81 1.98
CA PRO A 48 4.10 11.10 0.62
C PRO A 48 2.94 10.91 -0.34
N ALA A 49 2.94 11.71 -1.39
CA ALA A 49 1.79 11.82 -2.25
C ALA A 49 1.49 10.43 -2.87
N GLY A 50 0.20 10.07 -2.95
CA GLY A 50 -0.25 8.73 -3.37
C GLY A 50 -0.28 7.68 -2.24
N PHE A 51 0.09 8.08 -1.03
CA PHE A 51 -0.25 7.40 0.22
C PHE A 51 -1.21 8.26 1.05
N ALA A 52 -2.09 7.60 1.79
CA ALA A 52 -2.97 8.19 2.77
C ALA A 52 -2.61 7.68 4.17
N CYS A 53 -2.71 8.57 5.14
CA CYS A 53 -2.51 8.19 6.52
C CYS A 53 -3.69 7.34 6.99
N ASN A 54 -3.39 6.10 7.37
CA ASN A 54 -4.38 5.16 7.87
C ASN A 54 -4.55 5.34 9.39
N THR A 55 -5.59 4.75 9.98
CA THR A 55 -5.89 4.82 11.42
C THR A 55 -4.77 4.27 12.31
N ASN A 56 -3.84 3.51 11.73
CA ASN A 56 -2.64 2.99 12.42
C ASN A 56 -1.45 3.97 12.42
N ASP A 57 -1.62 5.21 12.00
CA ASP A 57 -0.51 6.17 11.82
C ASP A 57 0.54 5.65 10.82
N PHE A 58 0.12 4.86 9.83
CA PHE A 58 0.96 4.38 8.74
C PHE A 58 0.46 4.85 7.39
N CYS A 59 1.41 5.23 6.53
CA CYS A 59 1.15 5.64 5.17
C CYS A 59 0.88 4.44 4.29
N CYS A 60 -0.39 4.28 3.92
CA CYS A 60 -0.87 3.24 3.02
C CYS A 60 -1.24 3.81 1.66
N PRO A 61 -0.93 3.12 0.55
CA PRO A 61 -1.28 3.60 -0.77
C PRO A 61 -2.80 3.73 -0.89
N ILE A 62 -3.26 4.83 -1.47
CA ILE A 62 -4.70 5.13 -1.66
C ILE A 62 -5.30 4.29 -2.79
N GLY A 63 -4.45 3.69 -3.63
CA GLY A 63 -4.82 2.76 -4.70
C GLY A 63 -4.60 1.31 -4.31
N THR A 64 -5.46 0.43 -4.83
CA THR A 64 -5.35 -1.03 -4.71
C THR A 64 -4.15 -1.61 -5.46
N SER A 65 -3.56 -0.85 -6.39
CA SER A 65 -2.38 -1.26 -7.15
C SER A 65 -1.12 -1.07 -6.32
N ALA A 66 -0.26 -2.10 -6.33
CA ALA A 66 1.07 -2.03 -5.74
C ALA A 66 1.81 -0.82 -6.30
N VAL A 67 2.15 0.13 -5.43
CA VAL A 67 3.03 1.24 -5.75
C VAL A 67 4.43 0.67 -5.86
N LEU A 68 5.04 0.78 -7.05
CA LEU A 68 6.39 0.30 -7.27
C LEU A 68 7.43 1.34 -6.84
N ASP A 69 7.30 2.58 -7.33
CA ASP A 69 8.27 3.65 -7.13
C ASP A 69 7.66 5.04 -7.32
N VAL A 70 8.46 6.10 -7.11
CA VAL A 70 8.06 7.48 -7.43
C VAL A 70 8.18 7.71 -8.93
N CYS A 71 7.17 8.38 -9.48
CA CYS A 71 7.16 8.85 -10.84
C CYS A 71 8.15 10.01 -10.98
N VAL A 72 9.15 9.83 -11.84
CA VAL A 72 10.19 10.84 -12.11
C VAL A 72 9.89 11.45 -13.47
N ASN A 73 9.62 12.76 -13.54
CA ASN A 73 9.27 13.46 -14.79
C ASN A 73 8.05 12.86 -15.54
N GLY A 74 7.06 12.32 -14.83
CA GLY A 74 5.91 11.67 -15.49
C GLY A 74 6.22 10.27 -16.03
N LEU A 75 7.43 9.76 -15.81
CA LEU A 75 7.86 8.45 -16.29
C LEU A 75 7.86 7.43 -15.17
N CYS A 76 7.32 6.26 -15.51
CA CYS A 76 7.32 5.06 -14.71
C CYS A 76 7.84 3.90 -15.57
N PRO A 77 8.40 2.84 -14.97
CA PRO A 77 8.85 1.67 -15.71
C PRO A 77 7.70 1.03 -16.52
N THR A 78 8.04 0.29 -17.58
CA THR A 78 7.06 -0.28 -18.52
C THR A 78 6.01 -1.13 -17.78
N GLY A 79 4.72 -0.82 -17.99
CA GLY A 79 3.61 -1.45 -17.28
C GLY A 79 3.17 -0.71 -16.00
N TYR A 80 3.66 0.51 -15.79
CA TYR A 80 3.24 1.39 -14.69
C TYR A 80 2.85 2.79 -15.18
N GLU A 81 1.84 3.38 -14.55
CA GLU A 81 1.31 4.72 -14.82
C GLU A 81 1.62 5.64 -13.66
N CYS A 82 1.95 6.89 -13.97
CA CYS A 82 2.07 7.95 -12.98
C CYS A 82 0.67 8.33 -12.49
N GLY A 83 0.30 7.89 -11.29
CA GLY A 83 -0.99 8.21 -10.68
C GLY A 83 -0.89 9.30 -9.63
N ILE A 84 -1.87 9.32 -8.72
CA ILE A 84 -1.96 10.33 -7.66
C ILE A 84 -0.64 10.40 -6.89
N GLY A 85 -0.12 11.62 -6.78
CA GLY A 85 1.03 11.91 -5.96
C GLY A 85 2.38 11.47 -6.51
N ASN A 86 2.52 11.45 -7.84
CA ASN A 86 3.75 11.05 -8.50
C ASN A 86 4.19 9.65 -8.06
N LEU A 87 3.27 8.70 -7.99
CA LEU A 87 3.61 7.30 -7.75
C LEU A 87 3.32 6.47 -8.99
N CYS A 88 4.18 5.49 -9.23
CA CYS A 88 4.04 4.51 -10.30
C CYS A 88 3.11 3.39 -9.83
N TYR A 89 1.88 3.40 -10.34
CA TYR A 89 0.89 2.36 -10.12
C TYR A 89 0.96 1.37 -11.27
N GLN A 90 0.77 0.08 -11.00
CA GLN A 90 0.70 -0.91 -12.08
C GLN A 90 -0.48 -0.56 -13.01
N SER A 91 -0.16 -0.29 -14.27
CA SER A 91 -1.13 -0.18 -15.36
C SER A 91 -1.66 -1.59 -15.60
N ASN A 92 -2.74 -1.98 -14.93
CA ASN A 92 -3.59 -3.00 -15.54
C ASN A 92 -4.31 -2.31 -16.69
N SER A 93 -3.63 -2.21 -17.83
CA SER A 93 -4.25 -1.89 -19.11
C SER A 93 -5.28 -2.98 -19.40
N GLY A 94 -6.55 -2.70 -19.08
CA GLY A 94 -7.71 -3.41 -19.58
C GLY A 94 -8.10 -2.84 -20.94
#